data_AF-A0A934IJR8-F1
#
_entry.id   AF-A0A934IJR8-F1
#
_cell.length_a   1.000
_cell.length_b   1.000
_cell.length_c   1.000
_cell.angle_alpha   90.00
_cell.angle_beta   90.00
_cell.angle_gamma   90.00
#
_symmetry.space_group_name_H-M   'P 1'
#
loop_
_entity.id
_entity.type
_entity.pdbx_description
1 polymer ?
#
loop_
_entity_poly.entity_id
_entity_poly.type
_entity_poly.pdbx_seq_one_letter_code
_entity_poly.pdbx_strand_id
1 'polypeptide(L)'
;MTDRRYWIAVASQRHVEAAVKSGLMVFGPGRDSEASRPAKGDWIAYYAPGETMDNDSPLRRFTAMAQIDDTAPESREISDGGRAMSRKATYYGDASADVYDLLDDFSFVQDKSHWGVHFHRSLFEVTKDDMLAIARKMGVDGRKL
;
A
#
# COMPACT_ATOMS: atom_id res chain seq x y z
N MET A 1 -7.64 12.94 19.17
CA MET A 1 -7.26 11.77 18.36
C MET A 1 -6.97 12.31 16.98
N THR A 2 -5.74 12.20 16.49
CA THR A 2 -5.45 12.59 15.09
C THR A 2 -6.33 11.75 14.18
N ASP A 3 -6.95 12.41 13.20
CA ASP A 3 -7.74 11.72 12.19
C ASP A 3 -6.82 10.73 11.45
N ARG A 4 -7.25 9.47 11.34
CA ARG A 4 -6.43 8.43 10.69
C ARG A 4 -6.45 8.68 9.20
N ARG A 5 -5.29 8.56 8.54
CA ARG A 5 -5.21 8.62 7.08
C ARG A 5 -5.10 7.23 6.48
N TYR A 6 -5.54 7.15 5.24
CA TYR A 6 -5.64 5.91 4.49
C TYR A 6 -4.85 6.08 3.19
N TRP A 7 -4.05 5.08 2.85
CA TRP A 7 -3.07 5.17 1.78
C TRP A 7 -3.13 3.97 0.86
N ILE A 8 -2.97 4.18 -0.44
CA ILE A 8 -2.64 3.13 -1.39
C ILE A 8 -1.15 3.21 -1.69
N ALA A 9 -0.44 2.10 -1.46
CA ALA A 9 0.95 1.91 -1.85
C ALA A 9 1.03 1.03 -3.10
N VAL A 10 1.75 1.49 -4.11
CA VAL A 10 1.94 0.74 -5.37
C VAL A 10 3.31 0.09 -5.36
N ALA A 11 3.34 -1.25 -5.38
CA ALA A 11 4.56 -2.03 -5.36
C ALA A 11 4.35 -3.38 -6.04
N SER A 12 5.41 -4.01 -6.57
CA SER A 12 5.30 -5.36 -7.14
C SER A 12 4.89 -6.38 -6.08
N GLN A 13 4.23 -7.46 -6.48
CA GLN A 13 3.80 -8.52 -5.54
C GLN A 13 4.97 -9.05 -4.71
N ARG A 14 6.13 -9.29 -5.36
CA ARG A 14 7.35 -9.73 -4.66
C ARG A 14 7.82 -8.74 -3.57
N HIS A 15 7.66 -7.43 -3.80
CA HIS A 15 7.98 -6.42 -2.79
C HIS A 15 7.01 -6.46 -1.63
N VAL A 16 5.71 -6.64 -1.91
CA VAL A 16 4.67 -6.78 -0.88
C VAL A 16 4.92 -8.02 -0.02
N GLU A 17 5.27 -9.15 -0.61
CA GLU A 17 5.60 -10.38 0.13
C GLU A 17 6.81 -10.22 1.05
N ALA A 18 7.86 -9.54 0.58
CA ALA A 18 9.01 -9.21 1.41
C ALA A 18 8.62 -8.28 2.57
N ALA A 19 7.71 -7.35 2.33
CA ALA A 19 7.20 -6.43 3.34
C ALA A 19 6.38 -7.16 4.41
N VAL A 20 5.45 -8.04 4.00
CA VAL A 20 4.65 -8.90 4.88
C VAL A 20 5.55 -9.79 5.73
N LYS A 21 6.53 -10.47 5.11
CA LYS A 21 7.45 -11.38 5.81
C LYS A 21 8.32 -10.66 6.85
N SER A 22 8.69 -9.42 6.59
CA SER A 22 9.59 -8.65 7.47
C SER A 22 8.86 -7.76 8.47
N GLY A 23 7.57 -7.49 8.29
CA GLY A 23 6.83 -6.48 9.06
C GLY A 23 7.27 -5.05 8.74
N LEU A 24 7.93 -4.83 7.60
CA LEU A 24 8.53 -3.55 7.22
C LEU A 24 8.06 -3.10 5.85
N MET A 25 7.44 -1.92 5.79
CA MET A 25 7.25 -1.19 4.54
C MET A 25 8.56 -0.49 4.18
N VAL A 26 9.24 -0.95 3.13
CA VAL A 26 10.51 -0.39 2.67
C VAL A 26 10.28 0.55 1.49
N PHE A 27 10.85 1.74 1.57
CA PHE A 27 10.84 2.76 0.53
C PHE A 27 12.19 2.74 -0.20
N GLY A 28 12.16 2.79 -1.52
CA GLY A 28 13.39 2.85 -2.32
C GLY A 28 14.30 4.05 -1.96
N PRO A 29 15.57 4.04 -2.37
CA PRO A 29 16.51 5.13 -2.10
C PRO A 29 15.95 6.50 -2.51
N GLY A 30 16.20 7.53 -1.68
CA GLY A 30 15.78 8.91 -1.95
C GLY A 30 14.29 9.22 -1.73
N ARG A 31 13.52 8.27 -1.16
CA ARG A 31 12.09 8.42 -0.89
C ARG A 31 11.77 8.80 0.56
N ASP A 32 12.68 9.53 1.21
CA ASP A 32 12.56 10.01 2.59
C ASP A 32 11.26 10.79 2.81
N SER A 33 10.90 11.67 1.87
CA SER A 33 9.66 12.43 1.94
C SER A 33 8.41 11.56 1.90
N GLU A 34 8.43 10.44 1.16
CA GLU A 34 7.30 9.50 1.13
C GLU A 34 7.23 8.68 2.42
N ALA A 35 8.38 8.23 2.92
CA ALA A 35 8.47 7.46 4.16
C ALA A 35 7.98 8.26 5.38
N SER A 36 8.14 9.59 5.37
CA SER A 36 7.67 10.47 6.44
C SER A 36 6.17 10.80 6.37
N ARG A 37 5.46 10.47 5.29
CA ARG A 37 4.04 10.85 5.14
C ARG A 37 3.10 10.09 6.07
N PRO A 38 3.11 8.74 6.15
CA PRO A 38 2.20 8.01 7.02
C PRO A 38 2.47 8.30 8.51
N ALA A 39 1.44 8.43 9.33
CA ALA A 39 1.56 8.54 10.78
C ALA A 39 1.30 7.19 11.44
N LYS A 40 1.69 7.05 12.71
CA LYS A 40 1.30 5.89 13.52
C LYS A 40 -0.22 5.73 13.51
N GLY A 41 -0.70 4.53 13.20
CA GLY A 41 -2.12 4.18 13.13
C GLY A 41 -2.77 4.41 11.76
N ASP A 42 -2.07 5.04 10.81
CA ASP A 42 -2.53 5.13 9.43
C ASP A 42 -2.56 3.75 8.78
N TRP A 43 -3.44 3.59 7.79
CA TRP A 43 -3.65 2.33 7.09
C TRP A 43 -3.11 2.38 5.66
N ILE A 44 -2.48 1.29 5.25
CA ILE A 44 -1.94 1.10 3.90
C ILE A 44 -2.68 -0.08 3.25
N ALA A 45 -3.10 0.09 1.99
CA ALA A 45 -3.47 -1.00 1.10
C ALA A 45 -2.42 -1.09 -0.02
N TYR A 46 -1.86 -2.28 -0.22
CA TYR A 46 -0.88 -2.52 -1.28
C TYR A 46 -1.57 -2.94 -2.56
N TYR A 47 -1.39 -2.14 -3.61
CA TYR A 47 -1.77 -2.48 -4.97
C TYR A 47 -0.54 -2.98 -5.74
N ALA A 48 -0.65 -4.19 -6.27
CA ALA A 48 0.33 -4.84 -7.12
C ALA A 48 -0.11 -4.78 -8.59
N PRO A 49 0.52 -3.93 -9.43
CA PRO A 49 0.24 -3.90 -10.87
C PRO A 49 0.70 -5.19 -11.55
N GLY A 50 1.76 -5.82 -11.04
CA GLY A 50 2.36 -7.05 -11.54
C GLY A 50 3.24 -7.77 -10.50
N GLU A 51 3.72 -8.96 -10.88
CA GLU A 51 4.58 -9.81 -10.04
C GLU A 51 5.94 -9.17 -9.75
N THR A 52 6.53 -8.56 -10.77
CA THR A 52 7.84 -7.89 -10.75
C THR A 52 7.69 -6.41 -11.13
N MET A 53 8.75 -5.62 -10.90
CA MET A 53 8.78 -4.19 -11.27
C MET A 53 8.66 -3.96 -12.77
N ASP A 54 9.17 -4.89 -13.59
CA ASP A 54 9.13 -4.80 -15.06
C ASP A 54 7.71 -5.03 -15.62
N ASN A 55 6.78 -5.46 -14.76
CA ASN A 55 5.37 -5.67 -15.09
C ASN A 55 5.13 -6.65 -16.26
N ASP A 56 6.10 -7.54 -16.51
CA ASP A 56 6.01 -8.60 -17.54
C ASP A 56 4.90 -9.64 -17.23
N SER A 57 4.37 -9.62 -16.00
CA SER A 57 3.27 -10.46 -15.54
C SER A 57 2.26 -9.60 -14.78
N PRO A 58 1.22 -9.08 -15.46
CA PRO A 58 0.25 -8.20 -14.84
C PRO A 58 -0.59 -8.97 -13.82
N LEU A 59 -0.73 -8.38 -12.63
CA LEU A 59 -1.52 -8.93 -11.52
C LEU A 59 -2.75 -8.05 -11.28
N ARG A 60 -2.54 -6.73 -11.12
CA ARG A 60 -3.57 -5.70 -10.91
C ARG A 60 -4.49 -5.98 -9.73
N ARG A 61 -3.90 -6.33 -8.57
CA ARG A 61 -4.65 -6.69 -7.36
C ARG A 61 -4.21 -5.91 -6.14
N PHE A 62 -5.12 -5.75 -5.20
CA PHE A 62 -4.74 -5.47 -3.82
C PHE A 62 -4.34 -6.77 -3.13
N THR A 63 -3.16 -6.81 -2.52
CA THR A 63 -2.56 -8.08 -2.06
C THR A 63 -2.14 -8.08 -0.60
N ALA A 64 -2.07 -6.92 0.06
CA ALA A 64 -1.91 -6.83 1.50
C ALA A 64 -2.53 -5.54 2.04
N MET A 65 -2.97 -5.57 3.30
CA MET A 65 -3.27 -4.37 4.08
C MET A 65 -2.33 -4.29 5.28
N ALA A 66 -2.02 -3.09 5.75
CA ALA A 66 -1.19 -2.89 6.92
C ALA A 66 -1.58 -1.66 7.72
N GLN A 67 -1.29 -1.67 9.02
CA GLN A 67 -1.36 -0.50 9.89
C GLN A 67 0.05 -0.11 10.33
N ILE A 68 0.36 1.18 10.27
CA ILE A 68 1.66 1.72 10.66
C ILE A 68 1.81 1.72 12.19
N ASP A 69 2.91 1.15 12.69
CA ASP A 69 3.13 0.95 14.13
C ASP A 69 4.04 2.00 14.78
N ASP A 70 4.90 2.62 13.97
CA ASP A 70 5.92 3.57 14.41
C ASP A 70 5.55 5.04 14.17
N THR A 71 6.25 5.92 14.88
CA THR A 71 6.03 7.37 14.83
C THR A 71 6.92 8.10 13.82
N ALA A 72 7.99 7.46 13.35
CA ALA A 72 8.94 8.03 12.40
C ALA A 72 9.62 6.91 11.57
N PRO A 73 10.06 7.21 10.34
CA PRO A 73 10.81 6.25 9.53
C PRO A 73 12.20 5.96 10.08
N GLU A 74 12.63 4.71 9.94
CA GLU A 74 13.96 4.24 10.30
C GLU A 74 14.79 3.97 9.03
N SER A 75 16.02 4.47 9.02
CA SER A 75 16.97 4.25 7.93
C SER A 75 17.67 2.91 8.08
N ARG A 76 17.79 2.17 6.98
CA ARG A 76 18.38 0.82 6.95
C ARG A 76 19.27 0.60 5.74
N GLU A 77 20.24 -0.30 5.89
CA GLU A 77 21.06 -0.77 4.78
C GLU A 77 20.27 -1.72 3.88
N ILE A 78 20.50 -1.61 2.58
CA ILE A 78 19.95 -2.50 1.56
C ILE A 78 21.09 -3.23 0.84
N SER A 79 20.75 -4.35 0.19
CA SER A 79 21.74 -5.32 -0.32
C SER A 79 22.70 -4.79 -1.39
N ASP A 80 22.42 -3.62 -1.98
CA ASP A 80 23.27 -2.95 -2.97
C ASP A 80 24.29 -1.97 -2.34
N GLY A 81 24.37 -1.91 -1.01
CA GLY A 81 25.24 -0.98 -0.29
C GLY A 81 24.64 0.42 -0.10
N GLY A 82 23.38 0.63 -0.50
CA GLY A 82 22.64 1.86 -0.28
C GLY A 82 21.93 1.94 1.06
N ARG A 83 21.21 3.05 1.26
CA ARG A 83 20.28 3.24 2.38
C ARG A 83 18.87 3.43 1.86
N ALA A 84 17.93 2.80 2.57
CA ALA A 84 16.50 2.92 2.36
C ALA A 84 15.83 3.40 3.65
N MET A 85 14.66 4.00 3.52
CA MET A 85 13.80 4.29 4.67
C MET A 85 12.78 3.17 4.83
N SER A 86 12.39 2.90 6.08
CA SER A 86 11.41 1.87 6.39
C SER A 86 10.44 2.29 7.47
N ARG A 87 9.25 1.68 7.46
CA ARG A 87 8.22 1.82 8.48
C ARG A 87 7.83 0.44 9.01
N LYS A 88 7.75 0.30 10.33
CA LYS A 88 7.16 -0.86 11.00
C LYS A 88 5.66 -0.85 10.80
N ALA A 89 5.12 -1.98 10.38
CA ALA A 89 3.70 -2.12 10.14
C ALA A 89 3.21 -3.54 10.46
N THR A 90 2.00 -3.60 11.00
CA THR A 90 1.27 -4.85 11.23
C THR A 90 0.42 -5.15 10.00
N TYR A 91 0.61 -6.32 9.39
CA TYR A 91 -0.06 -6.72 8.16
C TYR A 91 -1.32 -7.55 8.44
N TYR A 92 -2.32 -7.43 7.56
CA TYR A 92 -3.62 -8.08 7.66
C TYR A 92 -4.10 -8.64 6.32
N GLY A 93 -4.84 -9.75 6.42
CA GLY A 93 -5.53 -10.39 5.30
C GLY A 93 -4.64 -11.33 4.50
N ASP A 94 -5.14 -12.54 4.24
CA ASP A 94 -4.47 -13.54 3.40
C ASP A 94 -5.07 -13.60 1.97
N ALA A 95 -6.15 -12.84 1.73
CA ALA A 95 -6.86 -12.80 0.46
C ALA A 95 -6.49 -11.55 -0.35
N SER A 96 -6.48 -11.69 -1.68
CA SER A 96 -6.30 -10.58 -2.61
C SER A 96 -7.65 -10.13 -3.19
N ALA A 97 -7.72 -8.87 -3.65
CA ALA A 97 -8.88 -8.32 -4.34
C ALA A 97 -8.49 -7.81 -5.73
N ASP A 98 -9.30 -8.15 -6.73
CA ASP A 98 -9.11 -7.64 -8.09
C ASP A 98 -9.48 -6.14 -8.15
N VAL A 99 -8.65 -5.32 -8.79
CA VAL A 99 -8.92 -3.88 -8.89
C VAL A 99 -10.21 -3.60 -9.66
N TYR A 100 -10.54 -4.44 -10.65
CA TYR A 100 -11.75 -4.29 -11.45
C TYR A 100 -13.04 -4.48 -10.64
N ASP A 101 -12.99 -5.25 -9.56
CA ASP A 101 -14.11 -5.45 -8.63
C ASP A 101 -14.35 -4.27 -7.69
N LEU A 102 -13.46 -3.27 -7.71
CA LEU A 102 -13.41 -2.11 -6.81
C LEU A 102 -13.54 -0.77 -7.54
N LEU A 103 -13.40 -0.72 -8.87
CA LEU A 103 -13.38 0.55 -9.62
C LEU A 103 -14.65 1.39 -9.43
N ASP A 104 -15.80 0.76 -9.21
CA ASP A 104 -17.07 1.44 -8.93
C ASP A 104 -17.16 2.04 -7.52
N ASP A 105 -16.39 1.50 -6.58
CA ASP A 105 -16.42 1.91 -5.18
C ASP A 105 -15.43 3.04 -4.88
N PHE A 106 -14.47 3.29 -5.79
CA PHE A 106 -13.42 4.28 -5.59
C PHE A 106 -13.85 5.70 -5.92
N SER A 107 -13.88 6.56 -4.90
CA SER A 107 -14.16 7.99 -5.02
C SER A 107 -13.15 8.74 -5.89
N PHE A 108 -11.91 8.24 -5.98
CA PHE A 108 -10.86 8.83 -6.80
C PHE A 108 -10.92 8.40 -8.28
N VAL A 109 -11.69 7.37 -8.63
CA VAL A 109 -11.87 6.90 -10.01
C VAL A 109 -13.08 7.60 -10.62
N GLN A 110 -12.84 8.68 -11.35
CA GLN A 110 -13.90 9.43 -12.05
C GLN A 110 -14.16 8.91 -13.47
N ASP A 111 -13.14 8.34 -14.10
CA ASP A 111 -13.20 7.78 -15.45
C ASP A 111 -12.55 6.38 -15.48
N LYS A 112 -13.39 5.35 -15.63
CA LYS A 112 -12.97 3.95 -15.69
C LYS A 112 -12.16 3.60 -16.94
N SER A 113 -12.13 4.45 -17.97
CA SER A 113 -11.25 4.21 -19.12
C SER A 113 -9.79 4.61 -18.83
N HIS A 114 -9.57 5.43 -17.79
CA HIS A 114 -8.25 5.96 -17.42
C HIS A 114 -7.86 5.70 -15.94
N TRP A 115 -8.49 4.72 -15.28
CA TRP A 115 -8.28 4.43 -13.85
C TRP A 115 -6.81 4.19 -13.46
N GLY A 116 -6.01 3.64 -14.38
CA GLY A 116 -4.59 3.34 -14.16
C GLY A 116 -3.73 4.57 -13.83
N VAL A 117 -4.18 5.79 -14.19
CA VAL A 117 -3.42 7.03 -13.98
C VAL A 117 -3.07 7.28 -12.51
N HIS A 118 -3.94 6.86 -11.59
CA HIS A 118 -3.74 7.05 -10.15
C HIS A 118 -2.64 6.16 -9.59
N PHE A 119 -2.43 4.99 -10.20
CA PHE A 119 -1.47 3.97 -9.75
C PHE A 119 -0.04 4.19 -10.28
N HIS A 120 0.23 5.28 -11.01
CA HIS A 120 1.61 5.69 -11.31
C HIS A 120 2.33 6.27 -10.10
N ARG A 121 1.59 6.64 -9.04
CA ARG A 121 2.16 7.14 -7.79
C ARG A 121 2.51 5.95 -6.90
N SER A 122 3.73 5.93 -6.35
CA SER A 122 4.16 4.90 -5.39
C SER A 122 3.34 4.92 -4.10
N LEU A 123 2.86 6.10 -3.67
CA LEU A 123 2.06 6.26 -2.46
C LEU A 123 1.12 7.47 -2.57
N PHE A 124 -0.18 7.25 -2.38
CA PHE A 124 -1.17 8.32 -2.37
C PHE A 124 -2.26 8.11 -1.32
N GLU A 125 -2.81 9.22 -0.83
CA GLU A 125 -3.87 9.23 0.19
C GLU A 125 -5.24 8.99 -0.49
N VAL A 126 -6.11 8.27 0.20
CA VAL A 126 -7.48 7.95 -0.21
C VAL A 126 -8.45 8.18 0.94
N THR A 127 -9.75 8.14 0.66
CA THR A 127 -10.76 8.29 1.70
C THR A 127 -10.88 7.03 2.56
N LYS A 128 -11.52 7.16 3.73
CA LYS A 128 -11.87 6.01 4.58
C LYS A 128 -12.77 5.03 3.83
N ASP A 129 -13.71 5.52 3.03
CA ASP A 129 -14.67 4.68 2.32
C ASP A 129 -13.98 3.86 1.23
N ASP A 130 -13.00 4.43 0.51
CA ASP A 130 -12.17 3.69 -0.45
C ASP A 130 -11.43 2.54 0.24
N MET A 131 -10.84 2.80 1.41
CA MET A 131 -10.13 1.78 2.18
C MET A 131 -11.07 0.70 2.71
N LEU A 132 -12.27 1.07 3.16
CA LEU A 132 -13.28 0.12 3.61
C LEU A 132 -13.76 -0.78 2.46
N ALA A 133 -13.87 -0.27 1.23
CA ALA A 133 -14.19 -1.08 0.06
C ALA A 133 -13.12 -2.18 -0.17
N ILE A 134 -11.85 -1.79 -0.12
CA ILE A 134 -10.71 -2.74 -0.23
C ILE A 134 -10.77 -3.77 0.91
N ALA A 135 -10.92 -3.31 2.16
CA ALA A 135 -10.97 -4.19 3.33
C ALA A 135 -12.09 -5.24 3.23
N ARG A 136 -13.28 -4.85 2.76
CA ARG A 136 -14.41 -5.76 2.55
C ARG A 136 -14.08 -6.84 1.52
N LYS A 137 -13.50 -6.47 0.37
CA LYS A 137 -13.13 -7.44 -0.68
C LYS A 137 -12.00 -8.37 -0.24
N MET A 138 -11.07 -7.87 0.57
CA MET A 138 -9.96 -8.66 1.12
C MET A 138 -10.31 -9.44 2.40
N GLY A 139 -11.53 -9.32 2.92
CA GLY A 139 -11.95 -10.00 4.15
C GLY A 139 -11.27 -9.47 5.43
N VAL A 140 -10.75 -8.24 5.41
CA VAL A 140 -10.16 -7.57 6.58
C VAL A 140 -11.27 -6.89 7.40
N ASP A 141 -11.26 -7.07 8.72
CA ASP A 141 -12.28 -6.49 9.62
C ASP A 141 -12.26 -4.95 9.59
N GLY A 142 -13.27 -4.38 8.91
CA GLY A 142 -13.49 -2.95 8.77
C GLY A 142 -13.55 -2.16 10.08
N ARG A 143 -13.88 -2.82 11.21
CA ARG A 143 -13.96 -2.15 12.53
C ARG A 143 -12.58 -1.76 13.08
N LYS A 144 -11.50 -2.30 12.49
CA LYS A 144 -10.12 -1.93 12.85
C LYS A 144 -9.71 -0.59 12.24
N LEU A 145 -10.44 -0.10 11.23
CA LEU A 145 -10.10 1.09 10.42
C LEU A 145 -10.57 2.41 11.03
#